data_AF-A0A3L7VUQ0-F1
#
_entry.id   AF-A0A3L7VUQ0-F1
#
_cell.length_a   1.000
_cell.length_b   1.000
_cell.length_c   1.000
_cell.angle_alpha   90.00
_cell.angle_beta   90.00
_cell.angle_gamma   90.00
#
_symmetry.space_group_name_H-M   'P 1'
#
loop_
_entity.id
_entity.type
_entity.pdbx_description
1 polymer ?
#
loop_
_entity_poly.entity_id
_entity_poly.type
_entity_poly.pdbx_seq_one_letter_code
_entity_poly.pdbx_strand_id
1 'polypeptide(L)'
;MVNRSTLLFVVLITSALVQARLFPEVGLDRWISLPLLLTLLYSTPRRRPVLIAAGLIGGLLIDTLLWRPLGLTSAALIAATLVAANVRGSAAPGWVRRSAAGLVGFAAAELFLALAGGLLGESGGARGEEEPLRLLLNVALLILAAFIGARRRDAQLRERPLDDRLG
;
A
#
# COMPACT_ATOMS: atom_id res chain seq x y z
N MET A 1 24.60 -7.91 -8.11
CA MET A 1 23.92 -7.29 -6.94
C MET A 1 22.52 -6.87 -7.37
N VAL A 2 21.46 -7.24 -6.63
CA VAL A 2 20.07 -6.90 -7.01
C VAL A 2 19.75 -5.45 -6.65
N ASN A 3 19.19 -4.69 -7.60
CA ASN A 3 18.79 -3.30 -7.37
C ASN A 3 17.61 -3.23 -6.36
N ARG A 4 17.67 -2.28 -5.41
CA ARG A 4 16.61 -2.06 -4.39
C ARG A 4 15.23 -1.82 -5.01
N SER A 5 15.19 -1.16 -6.17
CA SER A 5 13.94 -0.95 -6.92
C SER A 5 13.36 -2.26 -7.45
N THR A 6 14.20 -3.14 -7.98
CA THR A 6 13.80 -4.47 -8.45
C THR A 6 13.31 -5.33 -7.29
N LEU A 7 14.01 -5.30 -6.15
CA LEU A 7 13.57 -6.03 -4.97
C LEU A 7 12.21 -5.54 -4.45
N LEU A 8 12.00 -4.22 -4.42
CA LEU A 8 10.69 -3.65 -4.05
C LEU A 8 9.59 -4.08 -5.01
N PHE A 9 9.86 -4.05 -6.31
CA PHE A 9 8.91 -4.51 -7.32
C PHE A 9 8.52 -5.97 -7.08
N VAL A 10 9.52 -6.85 -6.93
CA VAL A 10 9.29 -8.28 -6.65
C VAL A 10 8.46 -8.47 -5.39
N VAL A 11 8.80 -7.78 -4.29
CA VAL A 11 8.03 -7.85 -3.03
C VAL A 11 6.56 -7.48 -3.23
N LEU A 12 6.28 -6.46 -4.04
CA LEU A 12 4.90 -6.03 -4.31
C LEU A 12 4.14 -7.02 -5.20
N ILE A 13 4.80 -7.60 -6.21
CA ILE A 13 4.16 -8.64 -7.02
C ILE A 13 3.90 -9.90 -6.19
N THR A 14 4.87 -10.33 -5.37
CA THR A 14 4.69 -11.45 -4.46
C THR A 14 3.56 -11.17 -3.46
N SER A 15 3.44 -9.94 -2.93
CA SER A 15 2.32 -9.60 -2.07
C SER A 15 0.96 -9.71 -2.75
N ALA A 16 0.87 -9.32 -4.02
CA ALA A 16 -0.35 -9.44 -4.79
C ALA A 16 -0.73 -10.90 -5.02
N LEU A 17 0.27 -11.76 -5.28
CA LEU A 17 0.09 -13.21 -5.39
C LEU A 17 -0.37 -13.84 -4.07
N VAL A 18 0.27 -13.48 -2.95
CA VAL A 18 -0.10 -13.94 -1.61
C VAL A 18 -1.54 -13.52 -1.28
N GLN A 19 -1.91 -12.27 -1.58
CA GLN A 19 -3.26 -11.76 -1.41
C GLN A 19 -4.29 -12.51 -2.25
N ALA A 20 -3.95 -12.85 -3.50
CA ALA A 20 -4.89 -13.50 -4.42
C ALA A 20 -4.99 -15.01 -4.21
N ARG A 21 -3.97 -15.67 -3.65
CA ARG A 21 -3.90 -17.13 -3.54
C ARG A 21 -3.97 -17.65 -2.12
N LEU A 22 -3.23 -17.08 -1.19
CA LEU A 22 -3.14 -17.61 0.18
C LEU A 22 -4.20 -17.01 1.10
N PHE A 23 -4.46 -15.70 0.98
CA PHE A 23 -5.38 -15.01 1.88
C PHE A 23 -6.83 -15.52 1.80
N PRO A 24 -7.37 -15.90 0.62
CA PRO A 24 -8.70 -16.48 0.54
C PRO A 24 -8.82 -17.83 1.27
N GLU A 25 -7.73 -18.62 1.33
CA GLU A 25 -7.73 -19.93 2.01
C GLU A 25 -7.88 -19.80 3.53
N VAL A 26 -7.40 -18.70 4.10
CA VAL A 26 -7.45 -18.41 5.54
C VAL A 26 -8.53 -17.36 5.89
N GLY A 27 -9.32 -16.92 4.89
CA GLY A 27 -10.35 -15.90 5.04
C GLY A 27 -9.83 -14.48 5.33
N LEU A 28 -8.53 -14.22 5.13
CA LEU A 28 -7.89 -12.93 5.40
C LEU A 28 -8.06 -11.91 4.27
N ASP A 29 -8.49 -12.35 3.09
CA ASP A 29 -8.63 -11.55 1.88
C ASP A 29 -9.63 -10.40 2.03
N ARG A 30 -10.64 -10.59 2.88
CA ARG A 30 -11.64 -9.59 3.23
C ARG A 30 -11.15 -8.61 4.29
N TRP A 31 -10.16 -8.98 5.09
CA TRP A 31 -9.73 -8.20 6.25
C TRP A 31 -8.53 -7.32 5.97
N ILE A 32 -7.56 -7.79 5.20
CA ILE A 32 -6.27 -7.13 5.03
C ILE A 32 -5.97 -6.97 3.55
N SER A 33 -5.58 -5.76 3.14
CA SER A 33 -5.08 -5.51 1.79
C SER A 33 -3.56 -5.37 1.83
N LEU A 34 -2.86 -6.50 1.75
CA LEU A 34 -1.40 -6.55 1.84
C LEU A 34 -0.68 -5.74 0.73
N PRO A 35 -1.04 -5.84 -0.56
CA PRO A 35 -0.41 -5.03 -1.61
C PRO A 35 -0.63 -3.53 -1.40
N LEU A 36 -1.80 -3.12 -0.91
CA LEU A 36 -2.09 -1.71 -0.60
C LEU A 36 -1.23 -1.22 0.57
N LEU A 37 -1.18 -1.98 1.68
CA LEU A 37 -0.39 -1.64 2.86
C LEU A 37 1.09 -1.46 2.51
N LEU A 38 1.68 -2.39 1.76
CA LEU A 38 3.08 -2.30 1.34
C LEU A 38 3.32 -1.12 0.40
N THR A 39 2.41 -0.89 -0.55
CA THR A 39 2.48 0.26 -1.46
C THR A 39 2.51 1.57 -0.69
N LEU A 40 1.60 1.74 0.28
CA LEU A 40 1.52 2.94 1.12
C LEU A 40 2.76 3.12 2.00
N LEU A 41 3.25 2.04 2.61
CA LEU A 41 4.43 2.07 3.47
C LEU A 41 5.68 2.55 2.71
N TYR A 42 5.82 2.12 1.45
CA TYR A 42 6.95 2.46 0.59
C TYR A 42 6.72 3.66 -0.33
N SER A 43 5.50 4.22 -0.34
CA SER A 43 5.15 5.35 -1.19
C SER A 43 6.01 6.56 -0.87
N THR A 44 6.89 6.89 -1.81
CA THR A 44 7.81 8.04 -1.76
C THR A 44 7.98 8.55 -3.18
N PRO A 45 8.22 9.85 -3.40
CA PRO A 45 8.37 10.42 -4.75
C PRO A 45 9.43 9.68 -5.59
N ARG A 46 10.55 9.30 -4.97
CA ARG A 46 11.65 8.59 -5.65
C ARG A 46 11.29 7.17 -6.10
N ARG A 47 10.37 6.49 -5.39
CA ARG A 47 9.95 5.11 -5.70
C ARG A 47 8.66 5.06 -6.51
N ARG A 48 8.01 6.20 -6.74
CA ARG A 48 6.72 6.33 -7.43
C ARG A 48 6.66 5.55 -8.75
N PRO A 49 7.66 5.60 -9.67
CA PRO A 49 7.57 4.84 -10.92
C PRO A 49 7.48 3.33 -10.71
N VAL A 50 8.29 2.80 -9.79
CA VAL A 50 8.31 1.37 -9.44
C VAL A 50 7.01 0.94 -8.79
N LEU A 51 6.47 1.77 -7.89
CA LEU A 51 5.21 1.50 -7.20
C LEU A 51 4.01 1.55 -8.16
N ILE A 52 4.01 2.46 -9.13
CA ILE A 52 2.98 2.52 -10.17
C ILE A 52 3.06 1.26 -11.05
N ALA A 53 4.24 0.87 -11.50
CA ALA A 53 4.42 -0.33 -12.31
C ALA A 53 3.97 -1.60 -11.54
N ALA A 54 4.38 -1.71 -10.27
CA ALA A 54 3.98 -2.82 -9.42
C ALA A 54 2.48 -2.80 -9.09
N GLY A 55 1.91 -1.62 -8.87
CA GLY A 55 0.47 -1.44 -8.61
C GLY A 55 -0.38 -1.81 -9.83
N LEU A 56 0.08 -1.46 -11.04
CA LEU A 56 -0.56 -1.86 -12.28
C LEU A 56 -0.51 -3.39 -12.47
N ILE A 57 0.68 -3.98 -12.43
CA ILE A 57 0.86 -5.41 -12.70
C ILE A 57 0.22 -6.25 -11.58
N GLY A 58 0.49 -5.90 -10.33
CA GLY A 58 -0.07 -6.59 -9.17
C GLY A 58 -1.59 -6.42 -9.06
N GLY A 59 -2.12 -5.25 -9.38
CA GLY A 59 -3.56 -5.01 -9.44
C GLY A 59 -4.24 -5.86 -10.51
N LEU A 60 -3.71 -5.90 -11.73
CA LEU A 60 -4.26 -6.72 -12.81
C LEU A 60 -4.18 -8.21 -12.47
N LEU A 61 -3.11 -8.63 -11.80
CA LEU A 61 -2.96 -9.99 -11.31
C LEU A 61 -4.02 -10.33 -10.27
N ILE A 62 -4.33 -9.44 -9.34
CA ILE A 62 -5.41 -9.64 -8.37
C ILE A 62 -6.77 -9.70 -9.07
N ASP A 63 -7.03 -8.75 -9.98
CA ASP A 63 -8.31 -8.68 -10.68
C ASP A 63 -8.57 -9.95 -11.50
N THR A 64 -7.55 -10.44 -12.21
CA THR A 64 -7.63 -11.68 -13.00
C THR A 64 -7.78 -12.93 -12.12
N LEU A 65 -7.00 -13.04 -11.04
CA LEU A 65 -7.01 -14.23 -10.19
C LEU A 65 -8.26 -14.35 -9.32
N LEU A 66 -8.86 -13.21 -8.93
CA LEU A 66 -10.05 -13.15 -8.09
C LEU A 66 -11.34 -12.89 -8.89
N TRP A 67 -11.27 -12.92 -10.22
CA TRP A 67 -12.42 -12.66 -11.10
C TRP A 67 -13.14 -11.34 -10.80
N ARG A 68 -12.37 -10.30 -10.48
CA ARG A 68 -12.88 -8.94 -10.24
C ARG A 68 -12.87 -8.13 -11.54
N PRO A 69 -13.60 -7.00 -11.59
CA PRO A 69 -13.52 -6.08 -12.72
C PRO A 69 -12.07 -5.70 -13.04
N LEU A 70 -11.65 -5.94 -14.29
CA LEU A 70 -10.27 -5.73 -14.71
C LEU A 70 -9.85 -4.26 -14.56
N GLY A 71 -8.72 -4.05 -13.88
CA GLY A 71 -8.12 -2.73 -13.70
C GLY A 71 -8.60 -1.97 -12.48
N LEU A 72 -9.61 -2.47 -11.76
CA LEU A 72 -10.17 -1.83 -10.57
C LEU A 72 -9.16 -1.80 -9.42
N THR A 73 -8.54 -2.94 -9.09
CA THR A 73 -7.49 -2.99 -8.05
C THR A 73 -6.26 -2.21 -8.49
N SER A 74 -5.92 -2.27 -9.78
CA SER A 74 -4.79 -1.53 -10.35
C SER A 74 -4.92 -0.03 -10.18
N ALA A 75 -6.08 0.52 -10.55
CA ALA A 75 -6.36 1.93 -10.46
C ALA A 75 -6.39 2.40 -8.99
N ALA A 76 -6.95 1.59 -8.08
CA ALA A 76 -6.92 1.88 -6.64
C ALA A 76 -5.48 1.96 -6.10
N LEU A 77 -4.62 1.01 -6.45
CA LEU A 77 -3.20 1.00 -6.02
C LEU A 77 -2.42 2.18 -6.60
N ILE A 78 -2.69 2.54 -7.85
CA ILE A 78 -2.07 3.71 -8.49
C ILE A 78 -2.53 4.99 -7.78
N ALA A 79 -3.84 5.18 -7.58
CA ALA A 79 -4.39 6.35 -6.88
C ALA A 79 -3.79 6.50 -5.48
N ALA A 80 -3.74 5.40 -4.72
CA ALA A 80 -3.12 5.35 -3.41
C ALA A 80 -1.65 5.78 -3.45
N THR A 81 -0.90 5.26 -4.41
CA THR A 81 0.52 5.58 -4.61
C THR A 81 0.71 7.07 -4.87
N LEU A 82 -0.05 7.63 -5.81
CA LEU A 82 0.04 9.03 -6.19
C LEU A 82 -0.23 9.95 -5.01
N VAL A 83 -1.33 9.70 -4.31
CA VAL A 83 -1.76 10.52 -3.17
C VAL A 83 -0.76 10.42 -2.02
N ALA A 84 -0.39 9.20 -1.62
CA ALA A 84 0.56 9.01 -0.53
C ALA A 84 1.94 9.60 -0.84
N ALA A 85 2.43 9.47 -2.07
CA ALA A 85 3.73 10.02 -2.47
C ALA A 85 3.73 11.56 -2.39
N ASN A 86 2.63 12.19 -2.82
CA ASN A 86 2.48 13.64 -2.76
C ASN A 86 2.42 14.16 -1.31
N VAL A 87 1.62 13.54 -0.44
CA VAL A 87 1.50 13.94 0.97
C VAL A 87 2.83 13.73 1.71
N ARG A 88 3.52 12.63 1.42
CA ARG A 88 4.80 12.31 2.06
C ARG A 88 5.91 13.28 1.67
N GLY A 89 5.94 13.73 0.41
CA GLY A 89 6.97 14.63 -0.10
C GLY A 89 8.36 14.01 -0.17
N SER A 90 9.36 14.82 -0.52
CA SER A 90 10.76 14.40 -0.75
C SER A 90 11.60 14.30 0.53
N ALA A 91 11.22 15.01 1.59
CA ALA A 91 11.92 14.99 2.88
C ALA A 91 11.79 13.63 3.57
N ALA A 92 12.81 13.19 4.32
CA ALA A 92 12.76 11.95 5.11
C ALA A 92 11.84 12.14 6.33
N PRO A 93 10.55 11.76 6.26
CA PRO A 93 9.60 12.19 7.28
C PRO A 93 9.70 11.25 8.48
N GLY A 94 9.52 11.81 9.69
CA GLY A 94 9.24 11.05 10.90
C GLY A 94 7.96 10.22 10.76
N TRP A 95 7.71 9.31 11.71
CA TRP A 95 6.60 8.35 11.65
C TRP A 95 5.24 9.03 11.43
N VAL A 96 4.99 10.19 12.05
CA VAL A 96 3.71 10.94 11.95
C VAL A 96 3.36 11.24 10.49
N ARG A 97 4.30 11.81 9.73
CA ARG A 97 4.05 12.17 8.32
C ARG A 97 3.97 10.94 7.40
N ARG A 98 4.63 9.83 7.77
CA ARG A 98 4.45 8.55 7.07
C ARG A 98 3.06 7.97 7.30
N SER A 99 2.58 8.01 8.54
CA SER A 99 1.24 7.59 8.91
C SER A 99 0.19 8.44 8.19
N ALA A 100 0.32 9.77 8.24
CA ALA A 100 -0.59 10.67 7.54
C ALA A 100 -0.63 10.39 6.02
N ALA A 101 0.53 10.28 5.37
CA ALA A 101 0.59 9.94 3.94
C ALA A 101 -0.05 8.59 3.62
N GLY A 102 0.19 7.58 4.46
CA GLY A 102 -0.45 6.28 4.33
C GLY A 102 -1.97 6.35 4.48
N LEU A 103 -2.47 7.10 5.48
CA LEU A 103 -3.91 7.26 5.73
C LEU A 103 -4.62 7.95 4.57
N VAL A 104 -4.06 9.05 4.06
CA VAL A 104 -4.66 9.75 2.92
C VAL A 104 -4.61 8.89 1.65
N GLY A 105 -3.52 8.16 1.43
CA GLY A 105 -3.45 7.22 0.30
C GLY A 105 -4.42 6.04 0.43
N PHE A 106 -4.61 5.51 1.64
CA PHE A 106 -5.59 4.46 1.91
C PHE A 106 -7.02 4.96 1.66
N ALA A 107 -7.35 6.15 2.18
CA ALA A 107 -8.64 6.79 1.96
C ALA A 107 -8.91 7.03 0.47
N ALA A 108 -7.89 7.45 -0.30
CA ALA A 108 -8.01 7.64 -1.74
C ALA A 108 -8.30 6.32 -2.47
N ALA A 109 -7.67 5.22 -2.05
CA ALA A 109 -7.93 3.89 -2.61
C ALA A 109 -9.38 3.45 -2.33
N GLU A 110 -9.81 3.51 -1.07
CA GLU A 110 -11.16 3.11 -0.65
C GLU A 110 -12.25 3.99 -1.28
N LEU A 111 -12.02 5.29 -1.41
CA LEU A 111 -12.92 6.20 -2.11
C LEU A 111 -13.01 5.84 -3.60
N PHE A 112 -11.89 5.54 -4.25
CA PHE A 112 -11.88 5.13 -5.64
C PHE A 112 -12.67 3.83 -5.83
N LEU A 113 -12.43 2.82 -4.99
CA LEU A 113 -13.15 1.55 -5.02
C LEU A 113 -14.66 1.74 -4.82
N ALA A 114 -15.04 2.60 -3.87
CA ALA A 114 -16.45 2.93 -3.61
C ALA A 114 -17.14 3.54 -4.83
N LEU A 115 -16.49 4.52 -5.47
CA LEU A 115 -17.02 5.21 -6.64
C LEU A 115 -17.05 4.29 -7.86
N ALA A 116 -15.98 3.53 -8.10
CA ALA A 116 -15.89 2.60 -9.22
C ALA A 116 -16.91 1.46 -9.10
N GLY A 117 -17.07 0.87 -7.91
CA GLY A 117 -18.08 -0.16 -7.66
C GLY A 117 -19.51 0.36 -7.88
N GLY A 118 -19.81 1.57 -7.39
CA GLY A 118 -21.11 2.20 -7.61
C GLY A 118 -21.44 2.44 -9.08
N LEU A 119 -20.44 2.79 -9.91
CA LEU A 119 -20.61 2.98 -11.36
C LEU A 119 -20.78 1.66 -12.13
N LEU A 120 -20.18 0.57 -11.64
CA LEU A 120 -20.24 -0.74 -12.28
C LEU A 120 -21.56 -1.48 -12.01
N GLY A 121 -22.51 -0.86 -11.30
CA GLY A 121 -23.77 -1.50 -10.93
C GLY A 121 -23.59 -2.64 -9.93
N GLU A 122 -22.37 -2.81 -9.40
CA GLU A 122 -22.15 -3.53 -8.16
C GLU A 122 -22.78 -2.68 -7.06
N SER A 123 -24.10 -2.80 -6.86
CA SER A 123 -24.76 -2.32 -5.66
C SER A 123 -23.99 -2.90 -4.49
N GLY A 124 -23.16 -2.06 -3.86
CA GLY A 124 -22.04 -2.46 -3.03
C GLY A 124 -22.30 -3.76 -2.32
N GLY A 125 -21.70 -4.85 -2.84
CA GLY A 125 -21.82 -6.17 -2.25
C GLY A 125 -21.54 -6.00 -0.78
N ALA A 126 -22.60 -6.17 0.02
CA ALA A 126 -22.73 -5.72 1.40
C ALA A 126 -21.40 -5.27 2.01
N ARG A 127 -21.21 -3.94 2.08
CA ARG A 127 -20.35 -3.34 3.11
C ARG A 127 -20.94 -3.76 4.45
N GLY A 128 -20.67 -5.00 4.84
CA GLY A 128 -21.30 -5.63 5.98
C GLY A 128 -20.90 -4.92 7.27
N GLU A 129 -21.45 -5.38 8.39
CA GLU A 129 -21.09 -4.90 9.72
C GLU A 129 -19.58 -4.98 10.01
N GLU A 130 -18.84 -5.78 9.24
CA GLU A 130 -17.41 -6.00 9.34
C GLU A 130 -16.54 -4.91 8.65
N GLU A 131 -17.12 -4.04 7.80
CA GLU A 131 -16.34 -3.04 7.07
C GLU A 131 -15.62 -2.02 7.99
N PRO A 132 -16.25 -1.45 9.03
CA PRO A 132 -15.55 -0.57 9.96
C PRO A 132 -14.35 -1.26 10.62
N LEU A 133 -14.50 -2.54 10.96
CA LEU A 133 -13.44 -3.33 11.58
C LEU A 133 -12.29 -3.60 10.59
N ARG A 134 -12.61 -3.92 9.33
CA ARG A 134 -11.61 -4.02 8.23
C ARG A 134 -10.82 -2.73 8.09
N LEU A 135 -11.50 -1.59 8.04
CA LEU A 135 -10.85 -0.28 7.90
C LEU A 135 -9.95 0.00 9.10
N LEU A 136 -10.46 -0.19 10.32
CA LEU A 136 -9.68 -0.01 11.56
C LEU A 136 -8.44 -0.89 11.59
N LEU A 137 -8.57 -2.16 11.19
CA LEU A 137 -7.44 -3.10 11.15
C LEU A 137 -6.35 -2.64 10.18
N ASN A 138 -6.70 -2.28 8.94
CA ASN A 138 -5.72 -1.81 7.96
C ASN A 138 -5.05 -0.50 8.40
N VAL A 139 -5.83 0.43 8.97
CA VAL A 139 -5.33 1.69 9.54
C VAL A 139 -4.34 1.42 10.68
N ALA A 140 -4.70 0.54 11.62
CA ALA A 140 -3.84 0.19 12.75
C ALA A 140 -2.52 -0.46 12.28
N LEU A 141 -2.60 -1.40 11.35
CA LEU A 141 -1.43 -2.05 10.75
C LEU A 141 -0.52 -1.05 10.03
N LEU A 142 -1.11 -0.12 9.29
CA LEU A 142 -0.37 0.91 8.57
C LEU A 142 0.37 1.85 9.53
N ILE A 143 -0.29 2.32 10.59
CA ILE A 143 0.31 3.20 11.60
C ILE A 143 1.43 2.47 12.34
N LEU A 144 1.19 1.21 12.75
CA LEU A 144 2.19 0.39 13.42
C LEU A 144 3.42 0.15 12.53
N ALA A 145 3.22 -0.21 11.26
CA ALA A 145 4.29 -0.43 10.31
C ALA A 145 5.09 0.87 10.04
N ALA A 146 4.40 2.01 9.93
CA ALA A 146 5.04 3.31 9.76
C ALA A 146 5.91 3.68 10.98
N PHE A 147 5.43 3.40 12.19
CA PHE A 147 6.16 3.59 13.44
C PHE A 147 7.40 2.71 13.54
N ILE A 148 7.25 1.39 13.33
CA ILE A 148 8.38 0.44 13.34
C ILE A 148 9.42 0.83 12.29
N GLY A 149 8.98 1.18 11.08
CA GLY A 149 9.86 1.60 9.99
C GLY A 149 10.57 2.93 10.24
N ALA A 150 10.01 3.82 11.07
CA ALA A 150 10.71 5.04 11.50
C ALA A 150 11.79 4.71 12.53
N ARG A 151 11.44 3.95 13.58
CA ARG A 151 12.40 3.56 14.62
C ARG A 151 13.60 2.79 14.08
N ARG A 152 13.38 1.85 13.16
CA ARG A 152 14.48 1.11 12.50
C ARG A 152 15.42 2.04 11.73
N ARG A 153 14.87 3.06 11.07
CA ARG A 153 15.68 4.04 10.33
C ARG A 153 16.48 4.93 11.27
N ASP A 154 15.89 5.35 12.38
CA ASP A 154 16.57 6.17 13.39
C ASP A 154 17.72 5.39 14.04
N ALA A 155 17.54 4.09 14.31
CA ALA A 155 18.61 3.20 14.76
C ALA A 155 19.76 3.11 13.74
N GLN A 156 19.44 2.88 12.46
CA GLN A 156 20.45 2.84 11.39
C GLN A 156 21.22 4.16 11.23
N LEU A 157 20.58 5.31 11.45
CA LEU A 157 21.26 6.60 11.43
C LEU A 157 22.20 6.78 12.62
N ARG A 158 21.85 6.24 13.80
CA ARG A 158 22.70 6.25 15.00
C ARG A 158 23.93 5.35 14.88
N GLU A 159 23.88 4.34 14.03
CA GLU A 159 25.00 3.42 13.77
C GLU A 159 25.96 3.95 12.70
N ARG A 160 25.56 4.97 11.92
CA ARG A 160 26.44 5.56 10.89
C ARG A 160 27.48 6.50 11.49
N PRO A 161 28.74 6.49 10.99
CA PRO A 161 29.76 7.45 11.39
C PRO A 161 29.32 8.89 11.12
N LEU A 162 29.79 9.83 11.93
CA LEU A 162 29.35 11.24 11.95
C LEU A 162 29.51 11.95 10.60
N ASP A 163 30.52 11.58 9.81
CA ASP A 163 30.80 12.16 8.50
C ASP A 163 29.68 11.90 7.48
N ASP A 164 28.96 10.77 7.61
CA ASP A 164 27.82 10.40 6.75
C ASP A 164 26.49 11.05 7.17
N ARG A 165 26.44 11.76 8.32
CA ARG A 165 25.21 12.37 8.85
C ARG A 165 24.99 13.80 8.39
N LEU A 166 26.03 14.47 7.89
CA LEU A 166 26.05 15.90 7.57
C LEU A 166 26.10 16.20 6.06
N GLY A 167 26.18 15.19 5.19
CA GLY A 167 26.06 15.31 3.73
C GLY A 167 24.67 14.97 3.20
#